data_AF-A0A255P1I6-F1
#
_entry.id   AF-A0A255P1I6-F1
#
_cell.length_a   1.000
_cell.length_b   1.000
_cell.length_c   1.000
_cell.angle_alpha   90.00
_cell.angle_beta   90.00
_cell.angle_gamma   90.00
#
_symmetry.space_group_name_H-M   'P 1'
#
loop_
_entity.id
_entity.type
_entity.pdbx_description
1 polymer ?
#
loop_
_entity_poly.entity_id
_entity_poly.type
_entity_poly.pdbx_seq_one_letter_code
_entity_poly.pdbx_strand_id
1 'polypeptide(L)'
;MTNRQRPYTDEELAGLLGVRVPTTENEDQEQPGDVLSERVKTTVHDRLVRRTCEWCGDPINYSGVGRPPRYCKDSHRKRASELRTAQARADRPVEAGGRTTEPVREVIERTETVTRTVVRRGPGEVRRIPAARSSGAPYTLPENAKEWFEALQYLAGDAQDGRFTRDQRALLLSACESVIEELRHGSGVLPAPAPSPPAQPQLSRAERRRREREARRKRG
;
A
#
# COMPACT_ATOMS: atom_id res chain seq x y z
N MET A 1 -91.62 49.07 -37.30
CA MET A 1 -92.53 47.93 -37.04
C MET A 1 -93.25 47.58 -38.34
N THR A 2 -92.88 46.48 -38.99
CA THR A 2 -93.77 45.62 -39.78
C THR A 2 -93.03 44.33 -40.08
N ASN A 3 -93.45 43.30 -39.36
CA ASN A 3 -93.20 41.90 -39.55
C ASN A 3 -93.71 41.47 -40.92
N ARG A 4 -92.89 40.83 -41.75
CA ARG A 4 -93.37 39.96 -42.82
C ARG A 4 -92.42 38.78 -42.99
N GLN A 5 -92.76 37.76 -42.19
CA GLN A 5 -92.78 36.33 -42.50
C GLN A 5 -91.84 35.85 -43.61
N ARG A 6 -90.87 35.06 -43.17
CA ARG A 6 -89.87 34.36 -43.98
C ARG A 6 -90.58 33.29 -44.83
N PRO A 7 -90.28 33.18 -46.14
CA PRO A 7 -90.70 32.01 -46.90
C PRO A 7 -90.02 30.75 -46.33
N TYR A 8 -90.80 29.66 -46.18
CA TYR A 8 -90.32 28.34 -45.81
C TYR A 8 -89.23 27.89 -46.80
N THR A 9 -88.12 27.33 -46.30
CA THR A 9 -87.06 26.80 -47.16
C THR A 9 -87.44 25.42 -47.70
N ASP A 10 -86.86 25.04 -48.84
CA ASP A 10 -87.16 23.77 -49.53
C ASP A 10 -86.95 22.53 -48.62
N GLU A 11 -86.07 22.64 -47.63
CA GLU A 11 -85.82 21.59 -46.61
C GLU A 11 -87.02 21.36 -45.68
N GLU A 12 -87.72 22.43 -45.30
CA GLU A 12 -88.89 22.35 -44.42
C GLU A 12 -90.13 21.82 -45.18
N LEU A 13 -90.21 22.08 -46.49
CA LEU A 13 -91.22 21.49 -47.37
C LEU A 13 -90.96 19.99 -47.63
N ALA A 14 -89.68 19.58 -47.73
CA ALA A 14 -89.28 18.19 -47.89
C ALA A 14 -89.55 17.34 -46.63
N GLY A 15 -89.45 17.91 -45.43
CA GLY A 15 -89.81 17.24 -44.18
C GLY A 15 -91.32 16.94 -44.04
N LEU A 16 -92.19 17.79 -44.60
CA LEU A 16 -93.65 17.66 -44.54
C LEU A 16 -94.24 16.63 -45.50
N LEU A 17 -93.52 16.28 -46.57
CA LEU A 17 -93.95 15.28 -47.55
C LEU A 17 -93.37 13.88 -47.30
N GLY A 18 -92.58 13.69 -46.23
CA GLY A 18 -92.03 12.38 -45.86
C GLY A 18 -91.10 11.75 -46.90
N VAL A 19 -90.64 12.55 -47.88
CA VAL A 19 -89.78 12.13 -48.98
C VAL A 19 -88.38 12.66 -48.68
N ARG A 20 -87.47 11.77 -48.29
CA ARG A 20 -86.06 12.14 -48.11
C ARG A 20 -85.44 12.42 -49.49
N VAL A 21 -85.05 13.67 -49.72
CA VAL A 21 -84.29 14.11 -50.90
C VAL A 21 -82.84 13.59 -50.75
N PRO A 22 -82.27 12.91 -51.75
CA PRO A 22 -80.86 12.51 -51.72
C PRO A 22 -79.98 13.73 -51.98
N THR A 23 -79.13 14.08 -51.01
CA THR A 23 -78.08 15.10 -51.14
C THR A 23 -76.95 14.55 -52.01
N THR A 24 -76.67 15.22 -53.12
CA THR A 24 -75.49 14.98 -53.96
C THR A 24 -74.25 15.58 -53.30
N GLU A 25 -73.71 14.87 -52.31
CA GLU A 25 -72.36 15.09 -51.78
C GLU A 25 -71.71 13.72 -51.53
N ASN A 26 -70.61 13.47 -52.23
CA ASN A 26 -69.53 12.54 -51.85
C ASN A 26 -69.82 11.03 -51.79
N GLU A 27 -69.89 10.36 -52.95
CA GLU A 27 -69.71 8.90 -53.02
C GLU A 27 -68.89 8.46 -54.26
N ASP A 28 -67.72 9.06 -54.45
CA ASP A 28 -66.57 8.36 -55.05
C ASP A 28 -65.47 8.28 -53.99
N GLN A 29 -65.80 7.73 -52.82
CA GLN A 29 -64.79 7.05 -52.03
C GLN A 29 -64.60 5.68 -52.69
N GLU A 30 -63.74 5.65 -53.72
CA GLU A 30 -62.83 4.52 -53.82
C GLU A 30 -62.24 4.36 -52.42
N GLN A 31 -62.68 3.31 -51.71
CA GLN A 31 -61.97 2.88 -50.52
C GLN A 31 -60.51 2.77 -50.94
N PRO A 32 -59.60 3.60 -50.41
CA PRO A 32 -58.19 3.25 -50.47
C PRO A 32 -58.16 1.97 -49.68
N GLY A 33 -58.03 0.84 -50.39
CA GLY A 33 -58.10 -0.48 -49.81
C GLY A 33 -57.29 -0.46 -48.52
N ASP A 34 -57.93 -0.89 -47.43
CA ASP A 34 -57.31 -1.04 -46.13
C ASP A 34 -55.85 -1.48 -46.35
N VAL A 35 -54.88 -0.71 -45.85
CA VAL A 35 -53.48 -1.13 -45.86
C VAL A 35 -53.42 -2.32 -44.90
N LEU A 36 -53.70 -3.52 -45.43
CA LEU A 36 -53.97 -4.76 -44.69
C LEU A 36 -52.78 -5.26 -43.86
N SER A 37 -51.65 -4.55 -43.83
CA SER A 37 -50.66 -4.54 -42.75
C SER A 37 -49.39 -3.86 -43.24
N GLU A 38 -49.03 -2.73 -42.64
CA GLU A 38 -47.67 -2.23 -42.72
C GLU A 38 -46.77 -3.14 -41.88
N ARG A 39 -46.02 -4.03 -42.53
CA ARG A 39 -45.08 -4.93 -41.86
C ARG A 39 -43.81 -4.17 -41.47
N VAL A 40 -43.83 -3.54 -40.30
CA VAL A 40 -42.63 -2.97 -39.68
C VAL A 40 -41.73 -4.11 -39.22
N LYS A 41 -40.64 -4.36 -39.97
CA LYS A 41 -39.59 -5.29 -39.53
C LYS A 41 -38.62 -4.54 -38.62
N THR A 42 -38.75 -4.73 -37.31
CA THR A 42 -37.76 -4.24 -36.35
C THR A 42 -36.67 -5.29 -36.16
N THR A 43 -35.44 -4.98 -36.54
CA THR A 43 -34.26 -5.80 -36.24
C THR A 43 -33.59 -5.27 -34.97
N VAL A 44 -33.56 -6.10 -33.93
CA VAL A 44 -32.87 -5.80 -32.66
C VAL A 44 -31.48 -6.43 -32.70
N HIS A 45 -30.45 -5.65 -32.40
CA HIS A 45 -29.08 -6.11 -32.29
C HIS A 45 -28.56 -5.92 -30.87
N ASP A 46 -28.25 -7.03 -30.20
CA ASP A 46 -27.65 -7.00 -28.86
C ASP A 46 -26.13 -6.85 -28.97
N ARG A 47 -25.57 -5.86 -28.26
CA ARG A 47 -24.12 -5.66 -28.14
C ARG A 47 -23.70 -5.63 -26.69
N LEU A 48 -22.72 -6.47 -26.32
CA LEU A 48 -22.06 -6.38 -25.03
C LEU A 48 -21.20 -5.10 -24.99
N VAL A 49 -21.54 -4.16 -24.10
CA VAL A 49 -20.80 -2.88 -23.95
C VAL A 49 -19.90 -2.88 -22.71
N ARG A 50 -20.36 -3.54 -21.63
CA ARG A 50 -19.67 -3.58 -20.33
C ARG A 50 -19.78 -4.93 -19.67
N ARG A 51 -18.76 -5.31 -18.90
CA ARG A 51 -18.73 -6.51 -18.04
C ARG A 51 -18.05 -6.16 -16.73
N THR A 52 -18.39 -6.81 -15.62
CA THR A 52 -17.69 -6.63 -14.35
C THR A 52 -16.43 -7.50 -14.27
N CYS A 53 -15.40 -6.98 -13.60
CA CYS A 53 -14.19 -7.74 -13.33
C CYS A 53 -14.48 -8.86 -12.34
N GLU A 54 -14.11 -10.09 -12.70
CA GLU A 54 -14.34 -11.28 -11.85
C GLU A 54 -13.53 -11.26 -10.55
N TRP A 55 -12.57 -10.34 -10.39
CA TRP A 55 -11.73 -10.23 -9.19
C TRP A 55 -12.16 -9.08 -8.26
N CYS A 56 -12.29 -7.86 -8.77
CA CYS A 56 -12.60 -6.68 -7.95
C CYS A 56 -14.04 -6.16 -8.13
N GLY A 57 -14.80 -6.70 -9.09
CA GLY A 57 -16.15 -6.23 -9.41
C GLY A 57 -16.22 -4.96 -10.28
N ASP A 58 -15.11 -4.25 -10.47
CA ASP A 58 -15.09 -3.00 -11.25
C ASP A 58 -15.57 -3.21 -12.69
N PRO A 59 -16.27 -2.24 -13.30
CA PRO A 59 -16.70 -2.32 -14.68
C PRO A 59 -15.51 -2.30 -15.65
N ILE A 60 -15.59 -3.15 -16.66
CA ILE A 60 -14.67 -3.26 -17.78
C ILE A 60 -15.44 -2.87 -19.04
N ASN A 61 -14.97 -1.82 -19.70
CA ASN A 61 -15.50 -1.41 -20.99
C ASN A 61 -15.00 -2.37 -22.07
N TYR A 62 -15.91 -2.85 -22.91
CA TYR A 62 -15.58 -3.75 -24.01
C TYR A 62 -15.77 -3.03 -25.35
N SER A 63 -14.71 -3.02 -26.17
CA SER A 63 -14.71 -2.35 -27.47
C SER A 63 -15.61 -3.04 -28.50
N GLY A 64 -16.12 -4.24 -28.22
CA GLY A 64 -16.91 -5.03 -29.18
C GLY A 64 -16.05 -5.89 -30.11
N VAL A 65 -14.72 -5.83 -30.02
CA VAL A 65 -13.79 -6.58 -30.87
C VAL A 65 -13.07 -7.66 -30.07
N GLY A 66 -13.09 -8.89 -30.58
CA GLY A 66 -12.37 -10.04 -30.02
C GLY A 66 -13.09 -10.73 -28.86
N ARG A 67 -12.33 -11.27 -27.90
CA ARG A 67 -12.89 -11.93 -26.71
C ARG A 67 -13.02 -10.91 -25.58
N PRO A 68 -14.20 -10.75 -24.96
CA PRO A 68 -14.36 -9.85 -23.82
C PRO A 68 -13.39 -10.21 -22.67
N PRO A 69 -12.63 -9.24 -22.15
CA PRO A 69 -11.73 -9.48 -21.03
C PRO A 69 -12.52 -9.82 -19.75
N ARG A 70 -11.99 -10.76 -18.97
CA ARG A 70 -12.57 -11.16 -17.67
C ARG A 70 -12.09 -10.31 -16.50
N TYR A 71 -10.94 -9.63 -16.65
CA TYR A 71 -10.29 -8.87 -15.60
C TYR A 71 -9.92 -7.48 -16.10
N CYS A 72 -10.08 -6.46 -15.25
CA CYS A 72 -9.75 -5.08 -15.59
C CYS A 72 -8.23 -4.83 -15.69
N LYS A 73 -7.41 -5.65 -15.01
CA LYS A 73 -5.95 -5.54 -14.95
C LYS A 73 -5.29 -6.90 -14.98
N ASP A 74 -4.06 -6.97 -15.49
CA ASP A 74 -3.24 -8.18 -15.47
C ASP A 74 -2.96 -8.68 -14.04
N SER A 75 -2.74 -7.76 -13.08
CA SER A 75 -2.54 -8.11 -11.67
C SER A 75 -3.72 -8.88 -11.08
N HIS A 76 -4.95 -8.51 -11.43
CA HIS A 76 -6.17 -9.21 -11.00
C HIS A 76 -6.27 -10.59 -11.64
N ARG A 77 -5.89 -10.73 -12.92
CA ARG A 77 -5.80 -12.03 -13.60
C ARG A 77 -4.79 -12.95 -12.91
N LYS A 78 -3.60 -12.44 -12.58
CA LYS A 78 -2.54 -13.20 -11.89
C LYS A 78 -2.99 -13.66 -10.51
N ARG A 79 -3.52 -12.76 -9.68
CA ARG A 79 -4.05 -13.11 -8.35
C ARG A 79 -5.20 -14.12 -8.41
N ALA A 80 -6.12 -13.95 -9.36
CA ALA A 80 -7.20 -14.93 -9.58
C ALA A 80 -6.67 -16.30 -10.02
N SER A 81 -5.58 -16.34 -10.79
CA SER A 81 -4.91 -17.60 -11.15
C SER A 81 -4.18 -18.21 -9.94
N GLU A 82 -3.52 -17.39 -9.14
CA GLU A 82 -2.83 -17.82 -7.92
C GLU A 82 -3.81 -18.44 -6.93
N LEU A 83 -4.92 -17.76 -6.60
CA LEU A 83 -5.93 -18.32 -5.69
C LEU A 83 -6.49 -19.66 -6.19
N ARG A 84 -6.81 -19.77 -7.48
CA ARG A 84 -7.35 -21.02 -8.05
C ARG A 84 -6.36 -22.18 -8.02
N THR A 85 -5.06 -21.89 -8.08
CA THR A 85 -4.02 -22.92 -8.12
C THR A 85 -3.33 -23.13 -6.77
N ALA A 86 -3.59 -22.26 -5.79
CA ALA A 86 -2.95 -22.31 -4.48
C ALA A 86 -3.18 -23.66 -3.78
N GLN A 87 -4.43 -24.12 -3.74
CA GLN A 87 -4.79 -25.38 -3.09
C GLN A 87 -4.12 -26.57 -3.79
N ALA A 88 -4.22 -26.66 -5.12
CA ALA A 88 -3.58 -27.72 -5.89
C ALA A 88 -2.04 -27.74 -5.78
N ARG A 89 -1.41 -26.60 -5.49
CA ARG A 89 0.03 -26.52 -5.21
C ARG A 89 0.35 -26.94 -3.77
N ALA A 90 -0.52 -26.64 -2.82
CA ALA A 90 -0.37 -27.05 -1.43
C ALA A 90 -0.53 -28.57 -1.27
N ASP A 91 -1.50 -29.16 -1.98
CA ASP A 91 -1.80 -30.60 -1.90
C ASP A 91 -0.83 -31.46 -2.72
N ARG A 92 0.07 -30.84 -3.48
CA ARG A 92 1.05 -31.57 -4.30
C ARG A 92 2.04 -32.30 -3.37
N PRO A 93 2.30 -33.60 -3.57
CA PRO A 93 3.29 -34.32 -2.77
C PRO A 93 4.70 -33.78 -3.06
N VAL A 94 5.55 -33.80 -2.04
CA VAL A 94 6.94 -33.27 -2.09
C VAL A 94 7.73 -33.89 -3.25
N GLU A 95 7.63 -35.20 -3.43
CA GLU A 95 8.29 -35.96 -4.51
C GLU A 95 7.92 -35.46 -5.91
N ALA A 96 6.75 -34.85 -6.09
CA ALA A 96 6.30 -34.28 -7.36
C ALA A 96 6.57 -32.76 -7.47
N GLY A 97 7.41 -32.20 -6.60
CA GLY A 97 7.69 -30.76 -6.53
C GLY A 97 6.68 -29.98 -5.67
N GLY A 98 6.06 -30.64 -4.70
CA GLY A 98 5.27 -30.03 -3.63
C GLY A 98 6.13 -29.40 -2.54
N ARG A 99 5.51 -28.79 -1.53
CA ARG A 99 6.20 -28.26 -0.35
C ARG A 99 6.04 -29.21 0.82
N THR A 100 7.11 -29.39 1.61
CA THR A 100 7.04 -30.12 2.87
C THR A 100 6.20 -29.32 3.86
N THR A 101 5.22 -29.98 4.48
CA THR A 101 4.43 -29.41 5.58
C THR A 101 5.13 -29.61 6.93
N GLU A 102 6.19 -30.41 6.98
CA GLU A 102 6.96 -30.65 8.18
C GLU A 102 7.65 -29.36 8.65
N PRO A 103 7.56 -29.03 9.95
CA PRO A 103 8.23 -27.87 10.51
C PRO A 103 9.75 -28.02 10.34
N VAL A 104 10.41 -26.94 9.90
CA VAL A 104 11.86 -26.90 9.76
C VAL A 104 12.49 -27.18 11.14
N ARG A 105 13.26 -28.28 11.23
CA ARG A 105 14.05 -28.60 12.42
C ARG A 105 15.47 -28.11 12.21
N GLU A 106 15.88 -27.11 12.98
CA GLU A 106 17.26 -26.66 13.03
C GLU A 106 18.07 -27.64 13.90
N VAL A 107 19.06 -28.30 13.30
CA VAL A 107 20.04 -29.10 14.04
C VAL A 107 21.22 -28.20 14.37
N ILE A 108 21.33 -27.79 15.64
CA ILE A 108 22.46 -26.99 16.12
C ILE A 108 23.53 -27.96 16.64
N GLU A 109 24.60 -28.13 15.88
CA GLU A 109 25.78 -28.85 16.35
C GLU A 109 26.59 -27.94 17.27
N ARG A 110 26.65 -28.31 18.56
CA ARG A 110 27.43 -27.59 19.56
C ARG A 110 28.79 -28.28 19.71
N THR A 111 29.81 -27.74 19.05
CA THR A 111 31.19 -28.19 19.24
C THR A 111 31.74 -27.58 20.53
N GLU A 112 31.88 -28.39 21.58
CA GLU A 112 32.54 -27.99 22.82
C GLU A 112 34.05 -28.23 22.73
N THR A 113 34.81 -27.16 22.48
CA THR A 113 36.28 -27.22 22.52
C THR A 113 36.74 -27.14 23.97
N VAL A 114 37.03 -28.28 24.59
CA VAL A 114 37.60 -28.34 25.94
C VAL A 114 39.10 -28.03 25.88
N THR A 115 39.45 -26.76 26.08
CA THR A 115 40.85 -26.33 26.27
C THR A 115 41.32 -26.69 27.67
N ARG A 116 42.18 -27.71 27.75
CA ARG A 116 42.79 -28.16 29.01
C ARG A 116 44.10 -27.41 29.25
N THR A 117 44.03 -26.27 29.94
CA THR A 117 45.21 -25.49 30.32
C THR A 117 45.97 -26.20 31.43
N VAL A 118 47.14 -26.74 31.11
CA VAL A 118 48.08 -27.26 32.11
C VAL A 118 48.94 -26.10 32.61
N VAL A 119 48.65 -25.60 33.81
CA VAL A 119 49.51 -24.62 34.49
C VAL A 119 50.75 -25.36 35.00
N ARG A 120 51.87 -25.23 34.29
CA ARG A 120 53.18 -25.65 34.81
C ARG A 120 53.72 -24.55 35.74
N ARG A 121 54.16 -24.94 36.93
CA ARG A 121 54.87 -24.06 37.88
C ARG A 121 56.26 -23.74 37.32
N GLY A 122 56.34 -22.76 36.43
CA GLY A 122 57.61 -22.05 36.16
C GLY A 122 57.92 -21.09 37.31
N PRO A 123 59.19 -20.67 37.49
CA PRO A 123 59.56 -19.61 38.42
C PRO A 123 59.13 -18.26 37.81
N GLY A 124 57.81 -18.05 37.75
CA GLY A 124 57.18 -16.82 37.31
C GLY A 124 56.22 -16.40 38.41
N GLU A 125 56.49 -15.25 39.01
CA GLU A 125 55.67 -14.65 40.04
C GLU A 125 54.23 -14.47 39.49
N VAL A 126 53.29 -15.25 40.02
CA VAL A 126 51.87 -15.11 39.71
C VAL A 126 51.40 -13.82 40.38
N ARG A 127 51.45 -12.70 39.66
CA ARG A 127 50.86 -11.43 40.09
C ARG A 127 49.36 -11.64 40.29
N ARG A 128 48.92 -11.61 41.55
CA ARG A 128 47.50 -11.53 41.90
C ARG A 128 47.00 -10.15 41.45
N ILE A 129 46.15 -10.12 40.44
CA ILE A 129 45.36 -8.92 40.14
C ILE A 129 44.46 -8.70 41.38
N PRO A 130 44.45 -7.51 41.99
CA PRO A 130 43.56 -7.23 43.12
C PRO A 130 42.11 -7.47 42.70
N ALA A 131 41.39 -8.30 43.46
CA ALA A 131 39.99 -8.62 43.17
C ALA A 131 39.03 -7.43 43.42
N ALA A 132 39.53 -6.33 43.99
CA ALA A 132 38.76 -5.16 44.36
C ALA A 132 39.53 -3.87 44.04
N ARG A 133 38.78 -2.80 43.77
CA ARG A 133 39.30 -1.43 43.72
C ARG A 133 39.86 -1.04 45.09
N SER A 134 40.68 0.02 45.17
CA SER A 134 41.10 0.63 46.44
C SER A 134 39.93 1.13 47.30
N SER A 135 38.74 1.31 46.70
CA SER A 135 37.47 1.60 47.37
C SER A 135 36.73 0.36 47.92
N GLY A 136 37.24 -0.85 47.70
CA GLY A 136 36.64 -2.11 48.17
C GLY A 136 35.54 -2.70 47.28
N ALA A 137 35.16 -2.04 46.18
CA ALA A 137 34.16 -2.54 45.25
C ALA A 137 34.74 -3.60 44.26
N PRO A 138 33.94 -4.58 43.82
CA PRO A 138 34.34 -5.54 42.79
C PRO A 138 34.66 -4.81 41.47
N TYR A 139 35.60 -5.34 40.69
CA TYR A 139 36.05 -4.72 39.43
C TYR A 139 34.96 -4.87 38.33
N THR A 140 33.96 -3.99 38.34
CA THR A 140 33.04 -3.79 37.21
C THR A 140 33.59 -2.71 36.28
N LEU A 141 33.24 -2.80 34.99
CA LEU A 141 33.52 -1.74 34.01
C LEU A 141 32.96 -0.41 34.54
N PRO A 142 33.74 0.70 34.54
CA PRO A 142 33.23 1.98 35.00
C PRO A 142 31.97 2.41 34.24
N GLU A 143 30.89 2.70 34.97
CA GLU A 143 29.57 2.96 34.37
C GLU A 143 29.37 4.42 33.95
N ASN A 144 30.13 5.34 34.56
CA ASN A 144 30.02 6.77 34.30
C ASN A 144 31.39 7.42 34.05
N ALA A 145 31.37 8.59 33.41
CA ALA A 145 32.58 9.30 33.01
C ALA A 145 33.50 9.63 34.20
N LYS A 146 32.92 9.95 35.36
CA LYS A 146 33.69 10.28 36.57
C LYS A 146 34.51 9.08 37.05
N GLU A 147 33.92 7.88 37.08
CA GLU A 147 34.64 6.65 37.43
C GLU A 147 35.71 6.29 36.40
N TRP A 148 35.47 6.55 35.11
CA TRP A 148 36.51 6.42 34.08
C TRP A 148 37.70 7.34 34.35
N PHE A 149 37.46 8.61 34.70
CA PHE A 149 38.54 9.54 35.04
C PHE A 149 39.33 9.12 36.29
N GLU A 150 38.65 8.61 37.32
CA GLU A 150 39.31 8.11 38.54
C GLU A 150 40.16 6.86 38.25
N ALA A 151 39.65 5.93 37.44
CA ALA A 151 40.38 4.73 37.03
C ALA A 151 41.63 5.06 36.19
N LEU A 152 41.50 6.02 35.27
CA LEU A 152 42.63 6.49 34.44
C LEU A 152 43.70 7.21 35.27
N GLN A 153 43.31 7.97 36.29
CA GLN A 153 44.27 8.60 37.21
C GLN A 153 45.06 7.58 38.02
N TYR A 154 44.39 6.53 38.51
CA TYR A 154 45.07 5.45 39.23
C TYR A 154 46.07 4.71 38.32
N LEU A 155 45.66 4.41 37.09
CA LEU A 155 46.52 3.78 36.09
C LEU A 155 47.72 4.66 35.73
N ALA A 156 47.52 5.98 35.63
CA ALA A 156 48.59 6.93 35.39
C ALA A 156 49.61 6.96 36.55
N GLY A 157 49.15 6.87 37.81
CA GLY A 157 50.02 6.74 38.97
C GLY A 157 50.88 5.47 38.93
N ASP A 158 50.26 4.31 38.64
CA ASP A 158 51.00 3.05 38.50
C ASP A 158 52.03 3.09 37.33
N ALA A 159 51.77 3.87 36.28
CA ALA A 159 52.66 4.07 35.14
C ALA A 159 53.91 4.87 35.50
N GLN A 160 53.71 5.91 36.31
CA GLN A 160 54.78 6.74 36.87
C GLN A 160 55.62 5.95 37.89
N ASP A 161 54.99 5.11 38.70
CA ASP A 161 55.65 4.25 39.71
C ASP A 161 56.44 3.07 39.11
N GLY A 162 56.59 3.00 37.79
CA GLY A 162 57.40 1.97 37.16
C GLY A 162 56.74 0.60 37.06
N ARG A 163 55.48 0.44 37.51
CA ARG A 163 54.87 -0.89 37.77
C ARG A 163 54.46 -1.68 36.53
N PHE A 164 54.43 -1.02 35.38
CA PHE A 164 54.11 -1.61 34.09
C PHE A 164 55.34 -2.21 33.40
N THR A 165 55.16 -3.41 32.86
CA THR A 165 56.16 -4.04 31.99
C THR A 165 56.29 -3.30 30.67
N ARG A 166 57.39 -3.53 29.94
CA ARG A 166 57.64 -2.91 28.63
C ARG A 166 56.50 -3.15 27.66
N ASP A 167 55.97 -4.37 27.61
CA ASP A 167 54.91 -4.74 26.68
C ASP A 167 53.58 -4.09 27.06
N GLN A 168 53.29 -3.97 28.37
CA GLN A 168 52.12 -3.25 28.85
C GLN A 168 52.19 -1.76 28.54
N ARG A 169 53.38 -1.16 28.62
CA ARG A 169 53.58 0.25 28.20
C ARG A 169 53.34 0.43 26.71
N ALA A 170 53.81 -0.50 25.87
CA ALA A 170 53.57 -0.45 24.43
C ALA A 170 52.07 -0.56 24.09
N LEU A 171 51.34 -1.45 24.76
CA LEU A 171 49.89 -1.60 24.60
C LEU A 171 49.13 -0.34 25.05
N LEU A 172 49.52 0.26 26.18
CA LEU A 172 48.91 1.50 26.65
C LEU A 172 49.16 2.67 25.70
N LEU A 173 50.37 2.78 25.15
CA LEU A 173 50.68 3.81 24.15
C LEU A 173 49.81 3.67 22.90
N SER A 174 49.72 2.46 22.36
CA SER A 174 48.87 2.18 21.19
C SER A 174 47.40 2.49 21.45
N ALA A 175 46.87 2.11 22.63
CA ALA A 175 45.49 2.42 23.00
C ALA A 175 45.24 3.93 23.15
N CYS A 176 46.17 4.65 23.78
CA CYS A 176 46.09 6.11 23.92
C CYS A 176 46.16 6.82 22.55
N GLU A 177 47.02 6.35 21.65
CA GLU A 177 47.11 6.88 20.28
C GLU A 177 45.78 6.73 19.54
N SER A 178 45.15 5.55 19.59
CA SER A 178 43.84 5.32 18.99
C SER A 178 42.74 6.22 19.58
N VAL A 179 42.73 6.42 20.90
CA VAL A 179 41.76 7.32 21.54
C VAL A 179 42.00 8.78 21.15
N ILE A 180 43.26 9.21 21.06
CA ILE A 180 43.60 10.57 20.61
C ILE A 180 43.20 10.77 19.16
N GLU A 181 43.40 9.78 18.30
CA GLU A 181 42.91 9.81 16.93
C GLU A 181 41.39 9.96 16.89
N GLU A 182 40.62 9.12 17.59
CA GLU A 182 39.16 9.23 17.65
C GLU A 182 38.68 10.60 18.19
N LEU A 183 39.33 11.13 19.21
CA LEU A 183 39.01 12.46 19.74
C LEU A 183 39.34 13.58 18.74
N ARG A 184 40.41 13.47 17.96
CA ARG A 184 40.80 14.43 16.91
C ARG A 184 39.90 14.37 15.68
N HIS A 185 39.46 13.16 15.31
CA HIS A 185 38.46 12.97 14.26
C HIS A 185 37.08 13.48 14.68
N GLY A 186 36.92 13.83 15.97
CA GLY A 186 35.67 14.22 16.58
C GLY A 186 34.85 12.97 16.77
N SER A 187 34.47 12.68 18.02
CA SER A 187 33.41 11.72 18.27
C SER A 187 32.23 12.11 17.37
N GLY A 188 31.92 11.23 16.42
CA GLY A 188 30.75 11.33 15.56
C GLY A 188 29.48 11.16 16.38
N VAL A 189 29.32 11.96 17.45
CA VAL A 189 28.03 12.41 17.92
C VAL A 189 27.46 13.20 16.75
N LEU A 190 26.87 12.46 15.80
CA LEU A 190 25.80 13.00 15.00
C LEU A 190 24.93 13.78 16.00
N PRO A 191 24.73 15.09 15.82
CA PRO A 191 23.78 15.80 16.66
C PRO A 191 22.52 14.96 16.66
N ALA A 192 21.98 14.67 17.85
CA ALA A 192 20.72 13.98 18.00
C ALA A 192 19.80 14.48 16.88
N PRO A 193 19.19 13.60 16.07
CA PRO A 193 18.40 14.03 14.93
C PRO A 193 17.48 15.13 15.45
N ALA A 194 17.61 16.32 14.87
CA ALA A 194 16.90 17.50 15.35
C ALA A 194 15.46 17.08 15.66
N PRO A 195 14.89 17.48 16.81
CA PRO A 195 13.53 17.09 17.16
C PRO A 195 12.68 17.35 15.92
N SER A 196 12.06 16.28 15.42
CA SER A 196 11.28 16.36 14.20
C SER A 196 10.40 17.59 14.32
N PRO A 197 10.37 18.50 13.33
CA PRO A 197 9.54 19.69 13.42
C PRO A 197 8.15 19.24 13.82
N PRO A 198 7.48 19.94 14.76
CA PRO A 198 6.19 19.52 15.29
C PRO A 198 5.31 19.13 14.11
N ALA A 199 4.82 17.89 14.15
CA ALA A 199 4.04 17.29 13.07
C ALA A 199 3.07 18.35 12.56
N GLN A 200 3.29 18.83 11.33
CA GLN A 200 2.45 19.88 10.78
C GLN A 200 1.00 19.39 10.92
N PRO A 201 0.08 20.23 11.45
CA PRO A 201 -1.31 19.84 11.55
C PRO A 201 -1.74 19.40 10.16
N GLN A 202 -2.11 18.11 10.05
CA GLN A 202 -2.52 17.51 8.79
C GLN A 202 -3.70 18.31 8.27
N LEU A 203 -3.44 19.23 7.32
CA LEU A 203 -4.49 20.04 6.71
C LEU A 203 -5.57 19.10 6.20
N SER A 204 -6.80 19.40 6.56
CA SER A 204 -7.96 18.66 6.09
C SER A 204 -7.93 18.59 4.56
N ARG A 205 -8.49 17.51 3.99
CA ARG A 205 -8.56 17.35 2.52
C ARG A 205 -9.20 18.57 1.84
N ALA A 206 -10.10 19.26 2.53
CA ALA A 206 -10.75 20.49 2.08
C ALA A 206 -9.77 21.68 2.02
N GLU A 207 -8.98 21.92 3.06
CA GLU A 207 -7.99 23.01 3.09
C GLU A 207 -6.87 22.82 2.08
N ARG A 208 -6.44 21.57 1.86
CA ARG A 208 -5.43 21.25 0.85
C ARG A 208 -5.89 21.65 -0.56
N ARG A 209 -7.15 21.39 -0.90
CA ARG A 209 -7.77 21.78 -2.18
C ARG A 209 -7.94 23.29 -2.31
N ARG A 210 -8.28 23.99 -1.22
CA ARG A 210 -8.39 25.45 -1.21
C ARG A 210 -7.03 26.11 -1.51
N ARG A 211 -5.96 25.67 -0.83
CA ARG A 211 -4.60 26.20 -1.05
C ARG A 211 -4.09 25.93 -2.47
N GLU A 212 -4.39 24.77 -3.06
CA GLU A 212 -3.98 24.48 -4.43
C GLU A 212 -4.66 25.41 -5.45
N ARG A 213 -5.94 25.77 -5.23
CA ARG A 213 -6.66 26.74 -6.07
C ARG A 213 -6.08 28.14 -5.94
N GLU A 214 -5.78 28.59 -4.72
CA GLU A 214 -5.14 29.89 -4.49
C GLU A 214 -3.72 29.96 -5.09
N ALA A 215 -2.95 28.88 -5.02
CA ALA A 215 -1.62 28.80 -5.61
C ALA A 215 -1.64 28.85 -7.15
N ARG A 216 -2.63 28.21 -7.80
CA ARG A 216 -2.82 28.32 -9.25
C ARG A 216 -3.23 29.73 -9.66
N ARG A 217 -4.08 30.39 -8.88
CA ARG A 217 -4.51 31.77 -9.12
C ARG A 217 -3.40 32.81 -8.97
N LYS A 218 -2.37 32.55 -8.16
CA LYS A 218 -1.20 33.43 -8.02
C LYS A 218 -0.11 33.22 -9.08
N ARG A 219 -0.20 32.15 -9.88
CA ARG A 219 0.80 31.81 -10.93
C ARG A 219 0.35 32.15 -12.35
N GLY A 220 -0.92 32.53 -12.53
CA GLY A 220 -1.44 33.10 -13.77
C GLY A 220 -1.75 34.57 -13.56
#